data_AF-A0A7X3UPV5-F1
#
_entry.id   AF-A0A7X3UPV5-F1
#
_cell.length_a   1.000
_cell.length_b   1.000
_cell.length_c   1.000
_cell.angle_alpha   90.00
_cell.angle_beta   90.00
_cell.angle_gamma   90.00
#
_symmetry.space_group_name_H-M   'P 1'
#
loop_
_entity.id
_entity.type
_entity.pdbx_description
1 polymer ?
#
loop_
_entity_poly.entity_id
_entity_poly.type
_entity_poly.pdbx_seq_one_letter_code
_entity_poly.pdbx_strand_id
1 'polypeptide(L)'
;MGSGDPDQGAFFGDGGVGTQARLNRPSAIAIDQRGNIYIADTDNHRIRKVDSRGVIATIAGMGQNGFAGDGGAGTQAQLNAPQGIAVDERGYLFIADTNNHRIRLLDLDSGLIQTVAGTEVGQLDFEEGGALAISLNAPQGLALSPTGTLLIADTANHRIRELSVLFDLAFALPAVPQAKSFDFNADGRFDFDDFRIFASAFDSGDTRFDLNADGRVGFGDFLHFARVYEVRSVK
;
A
#
# COMPACT_ATOMS: atom_id res chain seq x y z
N MET A 1 27.31 -34.01 11.33
CA MET A 1 26.59 -34.45 10.12
C MET A 1 25.41 -33.52 9.98
N GLY A 2 25.44 -32.65 8.96
CA GLY A 2 24.37 -31.68 8.73
C GLY A 2 23.15 -32.35 8.13
N SER A 3 22.02 -32.28 8.82
CA SER A 3 20.72 -32.39 8.16
C SER A 3 20.41 -31.00 7.64
N GLY A 4 20.71 -30.77 6.37
CA GLY A 4 20.20 -29.61 5.64
C GLY A 4 18.69 -29.60 5.78
N ASP A 5 18.19 -28.68 6.59
CA ASP A 5 16.76 -28.40 6.71
C ASP A 5 16.29 -27.88 5.35
N PRO A 6 15.38 -28.59 4.65
CA PRO A 6 14.95 -28.22 3.29
C PRO A 6 14.21 -26.86 3.23
N ASP A 7 13.98 -26.19 4.36
CA ASP A 7 13.29 -24.91 4.45
C ASP A 7 14.16 -23.66 4.18
N GLN A 8 15.39 -23.82 3.70
CA GLN A 8 16.21 -22.67 3.24
C GLN A 8 15.59 -21.90 2.04
N GLY A 9 14.47 -22.38 1.49
CA GLY A 9 13.67 -21.70 0.46
C GLY A 9 12.21 -21.42 0.82
N ALA A 10 11.72 -21.87 1.99
CA ALA A 10 10.35 -21.69 2.44
C ALA A 10 10.34 -20.93 3.76
N PHE A 11 9.76 -19.73 3.75
CA PHE A 11 9.60 -18.89 4.93
C PHE A 11 9.03 -19.70 6.11
N PHE A 12 9.83 -19.88 7.18
CA PHE A 12 9.55 -20.85 8.26
C PHE A 12 8.05 -20.98 8.59
N GLY A 13 7.46 -22.10 8.19
CA GLY A 13 6.10 -22.50 8.53
C GLY A 13 4.98 -22.07 7.57
N ASP A 14 5.24 -21.38 6.45
CA ASP A 14 4.18 -21.06 5.49
C ASP A 14 3.45 -22.32 4.98
N GLY A 15 2.12 -22.27 4.96
CA GLY A 15 1.25 -23.41 4.66
C GLY A 15 1.02 -24.37 5.84
N GLY A 16 1.74 -24.19 6.95
CA GLY A 16 1.62 -24.97 8.17
C GLY A 16 0.74 -24.33 9.26
N VAL A 17 0.67 -24.99 10.42
CA VAL A 17 -0.07 -24.49 11.59
C VAL A 17 0.68 -23.29 12.20
N GLY A 18 -0.02 -22.19 12.42
CA GLY A 18 0.56 -20.93 12.91
C GLY A 18 1.28 -21.03 14.26
N THR A 19 0.85 -21.95 15.14
CA THR A 19 1.52 -22.19 16.43
C THR A 19 2.89 -22.86 16.30
N GLN A 20 3.22 -23.41 15.13
CA GLN A 20 4.51 -24.02 14.83
C GLN A 20 5.40 -23.12 13.97
N ALA A 21 4.86 -22.02 13.45
CA ALA A 21 5.63 -21.07 12.66
C ALA A 21 6.60 -20.28 13.53
N ARG A 22 7.77 -19.95 12.98
CA ARG A 22 8.77 -19.13 13.66
C ARG A 22 8.64 -17.69 13.17
N LEU A 23 8.45 -16.77 14.11
CA LEU A 23 8.43 -15.33 13.89
C LEU A 23 9.71 -14.72 14.47
N ASN A 24 10.13 -13.57 13.95
CA ASN A 24 11.31 -12.86 14.40
C ASN A 24 10.97 -11.41 14.79
N ARG A 25 11.03 -11.15 16.09
CA ARG A 25 10.63 -9.87 16.74
C ARG A 25 9.28 -9.33 16.24
N PRO A 26 8.18 -10.11 16.28
CA PRO A 26 6.88 -9.60 15.87
C PRO A 26 6.45 -8.43 16.75
N SER A 27 6.01 -7.33 16.15
CA SER A 27 5.76 -6.06 16.87
C SER A 27 4.29 -5.66 16.98
N ALA A 28 3.44 -6.14 16.08
CA ALA A 28 2.04 -5.74 15.99
C ALA A 28 1.16 -6.86 15.43
N ILE A 29 -0.12 -6.83 15.81
CA ILE A 29 -1.18 -7.67 15.25
C ILE A 29 -2.39 -6.83 14.84
N ALA A 30 -3.12 -7.29 13.83
CA ALA A 30 -4.44 -6.78 13.46
C ALA A 30 -5.38 -7.97 13.19
N ILE A 31 -6.68 -7.81 13.40
CA ILE A 31 -7.67 -8.87 13.24
C ILE A 31 -8.79 -8.35 12.34
N ASP A 32 -9.14 -9.08 11.28
CA ASP A 32 -10.28 -8.71 10.42
C ASP A 32 -11.62 -9.26 10.95
N GLN A 33 -12.72 -8.82 10.34
CA GLN A 33 -14.08 -9.26 10.69
C GLN A 33 -14.31 -10.78 10.48
N ARG A 34 -13.46 -11.44 9.69
CA ARG A 34 -13.51 -12.89 9.44
C ARG A 34 -12.68 -13.68 10.47
N GLY A 35 -12.02 -12.99 11.41
CA GLY A 35 -11.18 -13.58 12.44
C GLY A 35 -9.78 -13.99 11.96
N ASN A 36 -9.34 -13.52 10.78
CA ASN A 36 -7.94 -13.73 10.37
C ASN A 36 -7.04 -12.78 11.16
N ILE A 37 -5.87 -13.27 11.55
CA ILE A 37 -4.87 -12.52 12.31
C ILE A 37 -3.73 -12.14 11.38
N TYR A 38 -3.43 -10.86 11.31
CA TYR A 38 -2.28 -10.30 10.59
C TYR A 38 -1.19 -9.96 11.59
N ILE A 39 0.06 -10.23 11.22
CA ILE A 39 1.22 -10.10 12.12
C ILE A 39 2.33 -9.38 11.38
N ALA A 40 2.85 -8.31 11.98
CA ALA A 40 4.09 -7.70 11.53
C ALA A 40 5.27 -8.54 12.04
N ASP A 41 5.91 -9.31 11.15
CA ASP A 41 7.05 -10.18 11.44
C ASP A 41 8.33 -9.39 11.16
N THR A 42 8.62 -8.44 12.06
CA THR A 42 9.44 -7.25 11.81
C THR A 42 10.85 -7.56 11.34
N ASP A 43 11.59 -8.40 12.06
CA ASP A 43 12.99 -8.72 11.69
C ASP A 43 13.09 -9.75 10.57
N ASN A 44 11.94 -10.30 10.15
CA ASN A 44 11.81 -11.07 8.93
C ASN A 44 11.32 -10.24 7.75
N HIS A 45 11.16 -8.91 7.90
CA HIS A 45 10.80 -7.96 6.85
C HIS A 45 9.54 -8.35 6.06
N ARG A 46 8.51 -8.81 6.77
CA ARG A 46 7.27 -9.31 6.13
C ARG A 46 6.05 -9.19 7.02
N ILE A 47 4.88 -9.37 6.41
CA ILE A 47 3.59 -9.50 7.06
C ILE A 47 3.09 -10.93 6.88
N ARG A 48 2.68 -11.55 8.00
CA ARG A 48 2.11 -12.89 8.04
C ARG A 48 0.61 -12.81 8.29
N LYS A 49 -0.13 -13.79 7.78
CA LYS A 49 -1.54 -14.00 8.04
C LYS A 49 -1.72 -15.39 8.64
N VAL A 50 -2.47 -15.50 9.73
CA VAL A 50 -3.03 -16.75 10.24
C VAL A 50 -4.52 -16.75 9.92
N ASP A 51 -4.96 -17.70 9.11
CA ASP A 51 -6.38 -17.81 8.74
C ASP A 51 -7.24 -18.38 9.88
N SER A 52 -8.57 -18.37 9.71
CA SER A 52 -9.51 -18.91 10.70
C SER A 52 -9.37 -20.42 10.96
N ARG A 53 -8.61 -21.15 10.14
CA ARG A 53 -8.25 -22.56 10.33
C ARG A 53 -6.90 -22.72 11.04
N GLY A 54 -6.23 -21.62 11.38
CA GLY A 54 -4.93 -21.61 12.03
C GLY A 54 -3.76 -21.83 11.09
N VAL A 55 -3.93 -21.71 9.77
CA VAL A 55 -2.85 -21.86 8.78
C VAL A 55 -2.14 -20.52 8.60
N ILE A 56 -0.80 -20.51 8.69
CA ILE A 56 -0.01 -19.31 8.47
C ILE A 56 0.48 -19.18 7.02
N ALA A 57 0.53 -17.95 6.51
CA ALA A 57 1.13 -17.64 5.22
C ALA A 57 1.75 -16.24 5.22
N THR A 58 2.76 -16.01 4.39
CA THR A 58 3.25 -14.66 4.06
C THR A 58 2.32 -14.00 3.05
N ILE A 59 1.88 -12.77 3.33
CA ILE A 59 0.97 -12.01 2.46
C ILE A 59 1.60 -10.72 1.91
N ALA A 60 2.64 -10.21 2.57
CA ALA A 60 3.45 -9.11 2.05
C ALA A 60 4.89 -9.21 2.53
N GLY A 61 5.84 -8.77 1.70
CA GLY A 61 7.27 -8.81 2.01
C GLY A 61 7.93 -10.11 1.60
N MET A 62 8.95 -10.04 0.75
CA MET A 62 9.76 -11.18 0.29
C MET A 62 10.85 -11.62 1.27
N GLY A 63 10.89 -11.02 2.47
CA GLY A 63 11.85 -11.37 3.52
C GLY A 63 13.24 -10.75 3.39
N GLN A 64 13.46 -9.89 2.40
CA GLN A 64 14.67 -9.08 2.24
C GLN A 64 14.33 -7.63 2.55
N ASN A 65 15.18 -6.96 3.33
CA ASN A 65 15.01 -5.55 3.63
C ASN A 65 15.24 -4.69 2.39
N GLY A 66 14.38 -3.71 2.17
CA GLY A 66 14.48 -2.79 1.04
C GLY A 66 13.14 -2.15 0.75
N PHE A 67 13.06 -1.42 -0.35
CA PHE A 67 11.84 -0.77 -0.82
C PHE A 67 11.64 -1.04 -2.32
N ALA A 68 10.60 -1.81 -2.65
CA ALA A 68 10.20 -2.11 -4.02
C ALA A 68 8.78 -2.68 -4.05
N GLY A 69 8.23 -2.82 -5.26
CA GLY A 69 7.03 -3.63 -5.51
C GLY A 69 5.70 -2.89 -5.48
N ASP A 70 5.70 -1.54 -5.49
CA ASP A 70 4.47 -0.76 -5.61
C ASP A 70 3.75 -1.09 -6.94
N GLY A 71 2.42 -1.27 -6.86
CA GLY A 71 1.59 -1.73 -7.97
C GLY A 71 1.67 -3.23 -8.26
N GLY A 72 2.55 -3.96 -7.57
CA GLY A 72 2.78 -5.40 -7.76
C GLY A 72 2.17 -6.25 -6.65
N ALA A 73 2.43 -7.56 -6.72
CA ALA A 73 1.99 -8.52 -5.70
C ALA A 73 2.72 -8.27 -4.37
N GLY A 74 1.97 -8.19 -3.27
CA GLY A 74 2.49 -7.94 -1.93
C GLY A 74 3.59 -8.91 -1.52
N THR A 75 3.46 -10.19 -1.87
CA THR A 75 4.44 -11.24 -1.54
C THR A 75 5.79 -11.07 -2.24
N GLN A 76 5.87 -10.22 -3.27
CA GLN A 76 7.10 -9.89 -3.99
C GLN A 76 7.66 -8.50 -3.63
N ALA A 77 6.94 -7.73 -2.83
CA ALA A 77 7.42 -6.43 -2.39
C ALA A 77 8.56 -6.56 -1.37
N GLN A 78 9.43 -5.55 -1.35
CA GLN A 78 10.40 -5.39 -0.28
C GLN A 78 9.83 -4.44 0.77
N LEU A 79 9.89 -4.89 2.02
CA LEU A 79 9.54 -4.13 3.21
C LEU A 79 10.80 -4.01 4.08
N ASN A 80 10.86 -3.02 4.95
CA ASN A 80 11.99 -2.79 5.83
C ASN A 80 11.53 -2.57 7.27
N ALA A 81 11.55 -3.67 8.04
CA ALA A 81 11.21 -3.71 9.45
C ALA A 81 9.81 -3.10 9.71
N PRO A 82 8.74 -3.69 9.14
CA PRO A 82 7.40 -3.18 9.38
C PRO A 82 7.05 -3.32 10.87
N GLN A 83 6.59 -2.24 11.51
CA GLN A 83 6.33 -2.25 12.96
C GLN A 83 4.88 -2.08 13.38
N GLY A 84 4.04 -1.47 12.56
CA GLY A 84 2.61 -1.35 12.83
C GLY A 84 1.78 -1.75 11.64
N ILE A 85 0.58 -2.26 11.95
CA ILE A 85 -0.40 -2.67 10.97
C ILE A 85 -1.81 -2.32 11.46
N ALA A 86 -2.71 -2.03 10.53
CA ALA A 86 -4.13 -1.85 10.81
C ALA A 86 -4.93 -2.35 9.60
N VAL A 87 -6.04 -3.05 9.83
CA VAL A 87 -6.91 -3.57 8.75
C VAL A 87 -8.28 -2.93 8.86
N ASP A 88 -8.82 -2.47 7.74
CA ASP A 88 -10.17 -1.92 7.68
C ASP A 88 -11.23 -3.00 7.36
N GLU A 89 -12.51 -2.61 7.41
CA GLU A 89 -13.63 -3.50 7.15
C GLU A 89 -13.74 -3.95 5.68
N ARG A 90 -12.98 -3.32 4.79
CA ARG A 90 -12.96 -3.60 3.34
C ARG A 90 -11.84 -4.52 2.93
N GLY A 91 -10.96 -4.88 3.87
CA GLY A 91 -9.80 -5.71 3.58
C GLY A 91 -8.61 -4.93 3.06
N TYR A 92 -8.50 -3.63 3.34
CA TYR A 92 -7.25 -2.91 3.17
C TYR A 92 -6.40 -3.00 4.44
N LEU A 93 -5.21 -3.58 4.29
CA LEU A 93 -4.22 -3.68 5.36
C LEU A 93 -3.18 -2.58 5.19
N PHE A 94 -3.18 -1.62 6.10
CA PHE A 94 -2.16 -0.58 6.21
C PHE A 94 -0.96 -1.11 6.98
N ILE A 95 0.24 -0.80 6.50
CA ILE A 95 1.51 -1.29 7.01
C ILE A 95 2.43 -0.09 7.20
N ALA A 96 2.91 0.14 8.41
CA ALA A 96 3.99 1.07 8.66
C ALA A 96 5.30 0.40 8.27
N ASP A 97 5.80 0.73 7.08
CA ASP A 97 7.08 0.25 6.54
C ASP A 97 8.20 1.12 7.14
N THR A 98 8.45 0.88 8.43
CA THR A 98 9.04 1.86 9.36
C THR A 98 10.39 2.39 8.92
N ASN A 99 11.33 1.51 8.55
CA ASN A 99 12.67 1.94 8.15
C ASN A 99 12.70 2.46 6.70
N ASN A 100 11.61 2.30 5.95
CA ASN A 100 11.40 2.95 4.66
C ASN A 100 10.63 4.26 4.78
N HIS A 101 10.25 4.68 6.00
CA HIS A 101 9.61 5.97 6.25
C HIS A 101 8.27 6.15 5.50
N ARG A 102 7.51 5.05 5.34
CA ARG A 102 6.32 5.01 4.49
C ARG A 102 5.17 4.25 5.15
N ILE A 103 3.95 4.56 4.73
CA ILE A 103 2.78 3.70 4.91
C ILE A 103 2.49 3.01 3.59
N ARG A 104 2.46 1.67 3.64
CA ARG A 104 2.05 0.81 2.53
C ARG A 104 0.61 0.36 2.78
N LEU A 105 -0.16 0.17 1.71
CA LEU A 105 -1.49 -0.41 1.73
C LEU A 105 -1.41 -1.70 0.92
N LEU A 106 -1.87 -2.81 1.50
CA LEU A 106 -2.10 -4.09 0.83
C LEU A 106 -3.60 -4.31 0.70
N ASP A 107 -4.08 -4.45 -0.53
CA ASP A 107 -5.43 -4.94 -0.80
C ASP A 107 -5.45 -6.46 -0.63
N LEU A 108 -6.20 -6.94 0.37
CA LEU A 108 -6.24 -8.36 0.72
C LEU A 108 -7.03 -9.22 -0.29
N ASP A 109 -7.87 -8.61 -1.13
CA ASP A 109 -8.62 -9.31 -2.16
C ASP A 109 -7.80 -9.48 -3.44
N SER A 110 -7.15 -8.40 -3.91
CA SER A 110 -6.30 -8.46 -5.12
C SER A 110 -4.87 -8.91 -4.84
N GLY A 111 -4.41 -8.77 -3.60
CA GLY A 111 -3.02 -9.03 -3.20
C GLY A 111 -2.04 -7.94 -3.66
N LEU A 112 -2.52 -6.80 -4.15
CA LEU A 112 -1.68 -5.70 -4.62
C LEU A 112 -1.22 -4.81 -3.46
N ILE A 113 0.03 -4.36 -3.52
CA ILE A 113 0.61 -3.43 -2.54
C ILE A 113 1.04 -2.12 -3.21
N GLN A 114 0.87 -1.02 -2.48
CA GLN A 114 1.28 0.31 -2.93
C GLN A 114 1.64 1.20 -1.74
N THR A 115 2.50 2.19 -1.95
CA THR A 115 2.69 3.29 -1.00
C THR A 115 1.48 4.21 -1.04
N VAL A 116 0.98 4.61 0.14
CA VAL A 116 -0.15 5.56 0.26
C VAL A 116 0.20 6.81 1.06
N ALA A 117 1.31 6.77 1.81
CA ALA A 117 1.87 7.96 2.44
C ALA A 117 3.36 7.83 2.70
N GLY A 118 4.06 8.96 2.73
CA GLY A 118 5.47 9.02 3.11
C GLY A 118 6.44 8.96 1.93
N THR A 119 7.56 9.64 2.08
CA THR A 119 8.77 9.51 1.25
C THR A 119 10.00 9.40 2.16
N GLU A 120 11.16 9.09 1.58
CA GLU A 120 12.43 9.05 2.32
C GLU A 120 12.73 10.41 2.99
N VAL A 121 13.39 10.35 4.15
CA VAL A 121 13.72 11.54 4.95
C VAL A 121 14.61 12.49 4.14
N GLY A 122 14.17 13.75 3.98
CA GLY A 122 14.97 14.81 3.37
C GLY A 122 14.28 15.59 2.24
N GLN A 123 13.10 15.17 1.79
CA GLN A 123 12.25 16.01 0.95
C GLN A 123 11.33 16.87 1.81
N LEU A 124 11.35 18.16 1.49
CA LEU A 124 10.69 19.28 2.16
C LEU A 124 9.25 18.93 2.55
N ASP A 125 8.83 19.29 3.76
CA ASP A 125 7.45 19.22 4.28
C ASP A 125 6.53 20.18 3.49
N PHE A 126 6.36 19.93 2.19
CA PHE A 126 5.38 20.64 1.39
C PHE A 126 4.04 19.96 1.56
N GLU A 127 3.20 20.54 2.42
CA GLU A 127 1.79 20.16 2.60
C GLU A 127 0.98 20.20 1.29
N GLU A 128 1.53 20.75 0.20
CA GLU A 128 0.91 20.82 -1.13
C GLU A 128 1.15 19.57 -2.01
N GLY A 129 2.05 18.66 -1.64
CA GLY A 129 2.41 17.48 -2.46
C GLY A 129 1.54 16.23 -2.29
N GLY A 130 0.48 16.30 -1.48
CA GLY A 130 -0.37 15.15 -1.12
C GLY A 130 0.34 14.13 -0.21
N ALA A 131 -0.37 13.07 0.20
CA ALA A 131 0.13 12.11 1.19
C ALA A 131 1.45 11.42 0.82
N LEU A 132 1.75 11.23 -0.47
CA LEU A 132 2.97 10.55 -0.93
C LEU A 132 4.24 11.42 -0.78
N ALA A 133 4.09 12.75 -0.74
CA ALA A 133 5.21 13.67 -0.63
C ALA A 133 5.57 14.03 0.82
N ILE A 134 4.76 13.62 1.81
CA ILE A 134 5.00 13.98 3.20
C ILE A 134 6.24 13.26 3.75
N SER A 135 7.07 13.97 4.52
CA SER A 135 8.19 13.34 5.21
C SER A 135 7.71 12.67 6.50
N LEU A 136 7.35 11.38 6.41
CA LEU A 136 7.21 10.55 7.61
C LEU A 136 8.59 10.17 8.13
N ASN A 137 8.71 9.94 9.43
CA ASN A 137 9.95 9.54 10.06
C ASN A 137 9.73 8.41 11.07
N ALA A 138 10.13 7.20 10.66
CA ALA A 138 9.95 5.97 11.41
C ALA A 138 8.49 5.81 11.90
N PRO A 139 7.49 5.75 11.00
CA PRO A 139 6.11 5.49 11.42
C PRO A 139 6.04 4.13 12.11
N GLN A 140 5.37 4.05 13.26
CA GLN A 140 5.25 2.81 14.04
C GLN A 140 3.79 2.46 14.28
N GLY A 141 3.16 3.02 15.32
CA GLY A 141 1.77 2.73 15.66
C GLY A 141 0.80 3.19 14.58
N LEU A 142 -0.13 2.30 14.20
CA LEU A 142 -1.24 2.58 13.30
C LEU A 142 -2.56 2.29 14.00
N ALA A 143 -3.55 3.17 13.82
CA ALA A 143 -4.92 2.93 14.29
C ALA A 143 -5.92 3.48 13.27
N LEU A 144 -6.98 2.72 12.99
CA LEU A 144 -8.07 3.17 12.14
C LEU A 144 -9.22 3.70 13.00
N SER A 145 -9.76 4.85 12.62
CA SER A 145 -11.02 5.33 13.15
C SER A 145 -12.18 4.54 12.52
N PRO A 146 -13.38 4.53 13.15
CA PRO A 146 -14.58 3.95 12.55
C PRO A 146 -14.97 4.57 11.20
N THR A 147 -14.48 5.77 10.90
CA THR A 147 -14.72 6.47 9.63
C THR A 147 -13.66 6.16 8.56
N GLY A 148 -12.70 5.27 8.86
CA GLY A 148 -11.63 4.89 7.94
C GLY A 148 -10.43 5.85 7.92
N THR A 149 -10.39 6.84 8.81
CA THR A 149 -9.20 7.70 8.96
C THR A 149 -8.09 6.91 9.65
N LEU A 150 -6.90 6.89 9.04
CA LEU A 150 -5.74 6.23 9.63
C LEU A 150 -4.93 7.24 10.47
N LEU A 151 -4.80 6.97 11.76
CA LEU A 151 -3.86 7.63 12.66
C LEU A 151 -2.51 6.94 12.58
N ILE A 152 -1.45 7.74 12.39
CA ILE A 152 -0.07 7.30 12.22
C ILE A 152 0.77 7.95 13.31
N ALA A 153 1.44 7.13 14.13
CA ALA A 153 2.48 7.59 15.03
C ALA A 153 3.78 7.84 14.24
N ASP A 154 3.96 9.08 13.79
CA ASP A 154 5.14 9.59 13.08
C ASP A 154 6.28 9.82 14.09
N THR A 155 6.87 8.69 14.52
CA THR A 155 7.50 8.56 15.84
C THR A 155 8.73 9.44 15.99
N ALA A 156 9.60 9.47 14.99
CA ALA A 156 10.82 10.27 15.03
C ALA A 156 10.57 11.75 14.69
N ASN A 157 9.41 12.10 14.15
CA ASN A 157 8.94 13.48 14.03
C ASN A 157 8.14 13.95 15.26
N HIS A 158 7.92 13.08 16.25
CA HIS A 158 7.18 13.37 17.49
C HIS A 158 5.74 13.85 17.25
N ARG A 159 5.06 13.29 16.23
CA ARG A 159 3.71 13.71 15.83
C ARG A 159 2.78 12.54 15.66
N ILE A 160 1.48 12.82 15.78
CA ILE A 160 0.43 11.97 15.22
C ILE A 160 -0.03 12.62 13.90
N ARG A 161 -0.07 11.83 12.84
CA ARG A 161 -0.56 12.23 11.52
C ARG A 161 -1.89 11.52 11.25
N GLU A 162 -2.82 12.23 10.65
CA GLU A 162 -4.09 11.72 10.17
C GLU A 162 -4.03 11.58 8.66
N LEU A 163 -4.12 10.35 8.15
CA LEU A 163 -4.32 10.06 6.74
C LEU A 163 -5.82 9.82 6.51
N SER A 164 -6.48 10.79 5.88
CA SER A 164 -7.89 10.67 5.52
C SER A 164 -8.03 10.10 4.12
N VAL A 165 -8.92 9.12 3.98
CA VAL A 165 -9.33 8.62 2.66
C VAL A 165 -10.28 9.66 2.07
N LEU A 166 -9.81 10.48 1.14
CA LEU A 166 -10.71 11.37 0.39
C LEU A 166 -11.43 10.51 -0.67
N PHE A 167 -12.65 10.13 -0.31
CA PHE A 167 -13.69 9.51 -1.12
C PHE A 167 -13.56 8.03 -1.48
N ASP A 168 -14.62 7.31 -1.12
CA ASP A 168 -15.00 6.04 -1.69
C ASP A 168 -15.54 6.22 -3.10
N LEU A 169 -14.86 5.63 -4.07
CA LEU A 169 -15.54 5.11 -5.25
C LEU A 169 -15.53 3.58 -5.15
N ALA A 170 -16.21 3.06 -4.14
CA ALA A 170 -16.71 1.70 -4.25
C ALA A 170 -17.77 1.72 -5.36
N PHE A 171 -17.43 1.04 -6.46
CA PHE A 171 -18.29 0.77 -7.60
C PHE A 171 -19.69 0.28 -7.15
N ALA A 172 -20.68 1.15 -7.24
CA ALA A 172 -22.06 0.76 -7.49
C ALA A 172 -22.45 1.37 -8.83
N LEU A 173 -22.13 0.68 -9.93
CA LEU A 173 -22.78 1.03 -11.20
C LEU A 173 -24.24 0.55 -11.10
N PRO A 174 -25.27 1.44 -11.21
CA PRO A 174 -26.52 0.97 -11.78
C PRO A 174 -26.19 0.47 -13.18
N ALA A 175 -26.83 -0.63 -13.61
CA ALA A 175 -26.60 -1.25 -14.92
C ALA A 175 -26.43 -0.18 -16.01
N VAL A 176 -25.23 -0.10 -16.60
CA VAL A 176 -24.92 0.89 -17.64
C VAL A 176 -25.77 0.55 -18.87
N PRO A 177 -26.69 1.44 -19.32
CA PRO A 177 -27.25 1.35 -20.65
C PRO A 177 -26.09 1.54 -21.64
N GLN A 178 -26.04 0.73 -22.70
CA GLN A 178 -25.01 0.74 -23.74
C GLN A 178 -24.35 2.12 -23.97
N ALA A 179 -23.03 2.14 -23.89
CA ALA A 179 -22.18 3.32 -23.92
C ALA A 179 -22.49 4.30 -25.08
N LYS A 180 -22.65 5.59 -24.71
CA LYS A 180 -22.30 6.73 -25.56
C LYS A 180 -20.88 7.18 -25.16
N SER A 181 -20.05 7.46 -26.16
CA SER A 181 -18.63 7.81 -26.04
C SER A 181 -18.37 9.01 -25.14
N PHE A 182 -17.34 8.93 -24.31
CA PHE A 182 -16.75 10.07 -23.62
C PHE A 182 -15.77 10.77 -24.56
N ASP A 183 -16.08 12.01 -24.94
CA ASP A 183 -15.24 12.95 -25.68
C ASP A 183 -15.31 14.28 -24.91
N PHE A 184 -14.16 14.84 -24.53
CA PHE A 184 -14.08 16.02 -23.67
C PHE A 184 -14.03 17.35 -24.44
N ASN A 185 -13.81 17.32 -25.77
CA ASN A 185 -13.68 18.52 -26.60
C ASN A 185 -14.64 18.54 -27.82
N ALA A 186 -15.41 17.46 -28.01
CA ALA A 186 -16.51 17.33 -28.98
C ALA A 186 -16.10 17.36 -30.47
N ASP A 187 -14.83 17.18 -30.80
CA ASP A 187 -14.34 17.10 -32.18
C ASP A 187 -14.09 15.66 -32.67
N GLY A 188 -14.32 14.66 -31.80
CA GLY A 188 -14.29 13.25 -32.15
C GLY A 188 -12.89 12.71 -32.48
N ARG A 189 -11.82 13.42 -32.11
CA ARG A 189 -10.43 12.96 -32.23
C ARG A 189 -9.76 13.02 -30.86
N PHE A 190 -8.75 12.17 -30.67
CA PHE A 190 -7.93 12.19 -29.46
C PHE A 190 -6.55 12.71 -29.87
N ASP A 191 -6.18 13.90 -29.43
CA ASP A 191 -4.89 14.52 -29.72
C ASP A 191 -4.17 15.06 -28.47
N PHE A 192 -2.97 15.62 -28.67
CA PHE A 192 -2.11 16.07 -27.57
C PHE A 192 -2.67 17.28 -26.81
N ASP A 193 -3.59 18.05 -27.39
CA ASP A 193 -4.20 19.20 -26.76
C ASP A 193 -5.34 18.79 -25.80
N ASP A 194 -6.01 17.66 -26.04
CA ASP A 194 -6.91 17.01 -25.06
C ASP A 194 -6.16 16.66 -23.75
N PHE A 195 -4.88 16.30 -23.88
CA PHE A 195 -4.00 15.99 -22.75
C PHE A 195 -3.52 17.24 -22.00
N ARG A 196 -3.49 18.43 -22.62
CA ARG A 196 -2.99 19.66 -21.99
C ARG A 196 -3.90 20.22 -20.90
N ILE A 197 -5.20 19.97 -20.99
CA ILE A 197 -6.16 20.29 -19.92
C ILE A 197 -5.82 19.48 -18.65
N PHE A 198 -5.27 18.28 -18.81
CA PHE A 198 -4.82 17.41 -17.73
C PHE A 198 -3.41 17.78 -17.23
N ALA A 199 -2.51 18.18 -18.13
CA ALA A 199 -1.11 18.47 -17.81
C ALA A 199 -0.90 19.80 -17.05
N SER A 200 -1.78 20.79 -17.18
CA SER A 200 -1.69 22.04 -16.39
C SER A 200 -1.93 21.85 -14.88
N ALA A 201 -2.43 20.68 -14.48
CA ALA A 201 -2.59 20.30 -13.08
C ALA A 201 -1.31 19.69 -12.44
N PHE A 202 -0.27 19.41 -13.24
CA PHE A 202 0.96 18.76 -12.79
C PHE A 202 2.16 19.59 -13.23
N ASP A 203 2.42 20.70 -12.53
CA ASP A 203 3.64 21.48 -12.77
C ASP A 203 4.88 20.72 -12.29
N SER A 204 5.90 20.77 -13.15
CA SER A 204 7.31 20.41 -12.98
C SER A 204 7.70 18.94 -12.73
N GLY A 205 8.23 18.32 -13.80
CA GLY A 205 9.47 17.54 -13.67
C GLY A 205 9.38 16.04 -13.96
N ASP A 206 9.30 15.71 -15.24
CA ASP A 206 9.72 14.43 -15.84
C ASP A 206 8.91 13.17 -15.44
N THR A 207 7.73 13.01 -16.04
CA THR A 207 6.95 11.75 -16.03
C THR A 207 6.71 11.28 -17.46
N ARG A 208 7.65 10.51 -18.02
CA ARG A 208 7.41 9.81 -19.29
C ARG A 208 6.51 8.61 -18.99
N PHE A 209 5.36 8.56 -19.66
CA PHE A 209 4.51 7.37 -19.72
C PHE A 209 5.22 6.33 -20.59
N ASP A 210 5.51 5.15 -20.04
CA ASP A 210 5.94 4.02 -20.85
C ASP A 210 4.71 3.41 -21.53
N LEU A 211 4.74 3.37 -22.87
CA LEU A 211 3.70 2.71 -23.64
C LEU A 211 3.93 1.19 -23.58
N ASN A 212 2.85 0.42 -23.52
CA ASN A 212 2.95 -1.01 -23.80
C ASN A 212 3.45 -1.25 -25.22
N ALA A 213 3.87 -2.48 -25.52
CA ALA A 213 4.40 -2.85 -26.84
C ALA A 213 3.41 -2.63 -28.00
N ASP A 214 2.13 -2.40 -27.71
CA ASP A 214 1.08 -2.07 -28.66
C ASP A 214 0.83 -0.55 -28.84
N GLY A 215 1.66 0.29 -28.21
CA GLY A 215 1.57 1.75 -28.30
C GLY A 215 0.41 2.35 -27.50
N ARG A 216 -0.22 1.60 -26.61
CA ARG A 216 -1.34 2.06 -25.77
C ARG A 216 -0.93 2.16 -24.30
N VAL A 217 -1.52 3.13 -23.60
CA VAL A 217 -1.48 3.21 -22.13
C VAL A 217 -2.40 2.11 -21.58
N GLY A 218 -1.87 1.24 -20.73
CA GLY A 218 -2.63 0.13 -20.17
C GLY A 218 -3.49 0.55 -18.99
N PHE A 219 -4.54 -0.21 -18.67
CA PHE A 219 -5.38 0.05 -17.48
C PHE A 219 -4.60 -0.10 -16.16
N GLY A 220 -3.48 -0.84 -16.17
CA GLY A 220 -2.54 -0.92 -15.04
C GLY A 220 -1.82 0.40 -14.75
N ASP A 221 -1.64 1.25 -15.77
CA ASP A 221 -1.01 2.57 -15.65
C ASP A 221 -2.03 3.63 -15.18
N PHE A 222 -3.32 3.42 -15.46
CA PHE A 222 -4.42 4.31 -15.06
C PHE A 222 -4.78 4.20 -13.56
N LEU A 223 -4.48 3.07 -12.92
CA LEU A 223 -4.75 2.85 -11.49
C LEU A 223 -3.69 3.45 -10.57
N HIS A 224 -2.62 4.03 -11.11
CA HIS A 224 -1.58 4.68 -10.30
C HIS A 224 -1.97 6.09 -9.80
N PHE A 225 -3.10 6.66 -10.27
CA PHE A 225 -3.38 8.10 -10.10
C PHE A 225 -4.67 8.49 -9.36
N ALA A 226 -5.56 7.56 -9.01
CA ALA A 226 -6.88 7.93 -8.47
C ALA A 226 -7.11 7.53 -7.00
N ARG A 227 -6.15 7.80 -6.12
CA ARG A 227 -6.42 7.94 -4.67
C ARG A 227 -5.66 9.15 -4.12
N VAL A 228 -6.35 10.28 -4.01
CA VAL A 228 -5.82 11.44 -3.29
C VAL A 228 -6.01 11.15 -1.82
N TYR A 229 -4.96 10.74 -1.13
CA TYR A 229 -4.96 10.77 0.32
C TYR A 229 -4.42 12.13 0.77
N GLU A 230 -5.04 12.72 1.79
CA GLU A 230 -4.52 13.92 2.46
C GLU A 230 -4.05 13.53 3.85
N VAL A 231 -2.82 13.96 4.19
CA VAL A 231 -2.26 13.79 5.52
C VAL A 231 -2.28 15.13 6.23
N ARG A 232 -2.79 15.17 7.46
CA ARG A 232 -2.76 16.37 8.32
C ARG A 232 -2.15 16.06 9.67
N SER A 233 -1.55 17.07 10.30
CA SER A 233 -1.09 16.95 11.69
C SER A 233 -2.27 17.17 12.66
N VAL A 234 -2.38 16.33 13.68
CA VAL A 234 -3.34 16.54 14.77
C VAL A 234 -2.83 17.66 15.67
N LYS A 235 -3.70 18.64 15.97
CA LYS A 235 -3.38 19.79 16.86
C LYS A 235 -3.31 19.39 18.32
#